data_AF-A0A9X9A3J9-F1
#
_entry.id   AF-A0A9X9A3J9-F1
#
_cell.length_a   1.000
_cell.length_b   1.000
_cell.length_c   1.000
_cell.angle_alpha   90.00
_cell.angle_beta   90.00
_cell.angle_gamma   90.00
#
_symmetry.space_group_name_H-M   'P 1'
#
loop_
_entity.id
_entity.type
_entity.pdbx_description
1 polymer ?
#
loop_
_entity_poly.entity_id
_entity_poly.type
_entity_poly.pdbx_seq_one_letter_code
_entity_poly.pdbx_strand_id
1 'polypeptide(L)'
;SSIGNVAYHMKFGQSGYNAANEFLDAFAFYKRAHDGVFTVAINWPDWQEVGMSLKSAEIWAKQFNMDMESVLHDGVTVEEGLKVFRSIINRNQQ
;
A
#
# COMPACT_ATOMS: atom_id res chain seq x y z
N SER A 1 -4.37 -2.00 -3.07
CA SER A 1 -4.58 -2.21 -1.63
C SER A 1 -3.55 -1.47 -0.82
N SER A 2 -3.85 -1.19 0.45
CA SER A 2 -2.98 -0.44 1.37
C SER A 2 -2.91 -1.12 2.73
N ILE A 3 -1.80 -0.92 3.46
CA ILE A 3 -1.65 -1.36 4.85
C ILE A 3 -2.75 -0.83 5.79
N GLY A 4 -3.45 0.25 5.41
CA GLY A 4 -4.62 0.77 6.13
C GLY A 4 -5.75 -0.27 6.31
N ASN A 5 -5.85 -1.27 5.43
CA ASN A 5 -6.81 -2.37 5.58
C ASN A 5 -6.41 -3.37 6.68
N VAL A 6 -5.11 -3.52 6.94
CA VAL A 6 -4.58 -4.44 7.96
C VAL A 6 -4.38 -3.73 9.31
N ALA A 7 -4.03 -2.45 9.29
CA ALA A 7 -3.77 -1.62 10.46
C ALA A 7 -4.86 -0.54 10.65
N TYR A 8 -6.14 -0.94 10.63
CA TYR A 8 -7.30 -0.02 10.69
C TYR A 8 -7.39 0.80 11.99
N HIS A 9 -6.72 0.39 13.06
CA HIS A 9 -6.59 1.16 14.31
C HIS A 9 -5.60 2.33 14.22
N MET A 10 -4.70 2.35 13.23
CA MET A 10 -3.61 3.34 13.14
C MET A 10 -3.85 4.43 12.10
N LYS A 11 -4.86 4.28 11.22
CA LYS A 11 -5.13 5.22 10.11
C LYS A 11 -6.59 5.71 10.10
N PHE A 12 -6.88 6.71 10.93
CA PHE A 12 -8.21 7.33 11.07
C PHE A 12 -8.60 8.14 9.81
N GLY A 13 -9.89 8.18 9.48
CA GLY A 13 -10.41 8.99 8.36
C GLY A 13 -10.24 8.37 6.96
N GLN A 14 -9.83 7.10 6.86
CA GLN A 14 -9.58 6.43 5.58
C GLN A 14 -10.64 5.37 5.21
N SER A 15 -11.83 5.38 5.81
CA SER A 15 -12.85 4.32 5.60
C SER A 15 -13.22 4.12 4.12
N GLY A 16 -13.46 5.20 3.38
CA GLY A 16 -13.75 5.12 1.94
C GLY A 16 -12.56 4.60 1.12
N TYR A 17 -11.34 4.96 1.51
CA TYR A 17 -10.11 4.47 0.89
C TYR A 17 -9.88 2.98 1.19
N ASN A 18 -10.18 2.55 2.41
CA ASN A 18 -10.06 1.16 2.83
C ASN A 18 -11.07 0.26 2.10
N ALA A 19 -12.35 0.69 2.03
CA ALA A 19 -13.38 -0.05 1.31
C ALA A 19 -13.03 -0.25 -0.18
N ALA A 20 -12.51 0.80 -0.84
CA ALA A 20 -12.04 0.70 -2.21
C ALA A 20 -10.86 -0.27 -2.36
N ASN A 21 -9.95 -0.31 -1.38
CA ASN A 21 -8.82 -1.24 -1.39
C ASN A 21 -9.25 -2.68 -1.08
N GLU A 22 -10.20 -2.90 -0.16
CA GLU A 22 -10.77 -4.23 0.10
C GLU A 22 -11.49 -4.80 -1.13
N PHE A 23 -12.15 -3.94 -1.90
CA PHE A 23 -12.72 -4.36 -3.18
C PHE A 23 -11.65 -4.93 -4.13
N LEU A 24 -10.45 -4.34 -4.20
CA LEU A 24 -9.37 -4.84 -5.04
C LEU A 24 -8.89 -6.23 -4.60
N ASP A 25 -8.82 -6.47 -3.28
CA ASP A 25 -8.47 -7.77 -2.71
C ASP A 25 -9.51 -8.83 -3.11
N ALA A 26 -10.79 -8.52 -2.92
CA ALA A 26 -11.89 -9.39 -3.29
C ALA A 26 -11.96 -9.63 -4.81
N PHE A 27 -11.74 -8.60 -5.62
CA PHE A 27 -11.74 -8.69 -7.08
C PHE A 27 -10.61 -9.60 -7.59
N ALA A 28 -9.40 -9.45 -7.05
CA ALA A 28 -8.28 -10.31 -7.45
C ALA A 28 -8.55 -11.78 -7.10
N PHE A 29 -9.18 -12.05 -5.94
CA PHE A 29 -9.62 -13.39 -5.57
C PHE A 29 -10.67 -13.93 -6.56
N TYR A 30 -11.73 -13.15 -6.83
CA TYR A 30 -12.79 -13.51 -7.76
C TYR A 30 -12.24 -13.84 -9.16
N LYS A 31 -11.39 -12.97 -9.73
CA LYS A 31 -10.81 -13.16 -11.07
C LYS A 31 -9.97 -14.44 -11.16
N ARG A 32 -9.16 -14.74 -10.12
CA ARG A 32 -8.39 -16.00 -10.06
C ARG A 32 -9.32 -17.22 -10.01
N ALA A 33 -10.39 -17.15 -9.23
CA ALA A 33 -11.32 -18.27 -9.05
C ALA A 33 -12.20 -18.55 -10.28
N HIS A 34 -12.63 -17.50 -11.00
CA HIS A 34 -13.61 -17.63 -12.08
C HIS A 34 -13.01 -17.62 -13.49
N ASP A 35 -11.96 -16.84 -13.73
CA ASP A 35 -11.44 -16.65 -15.09
C ASP A 35 -10.10 -17.37 -15.31
N GLY A 36 -9.49 -17.90 -14.24
CA GLY A 36 -8.17 -18.54 -14.31
C GLY A 36 -7.02 -17.60 -14.70
N VAL A 37 -7.27 -16.28 -14.68
CA VAL A 37 -6.27 -15.26 -15.02
C VAL A 37 -5.47 -14.89 -13.79
N PHE A 38 -4.13 -14.87 -13.91
CA PHE A 38 -3.27 -14.38 -12.85
C PHE A 38 -3.57 -12.91 -12.55
N THR A 39 -4.22 -12.70 -11.40
CA THR A 39 -4.62 -11.38 -10.90
C THR A 39 -4.14 -11.30 -9.47
N VAL A 40 -3.40 -10.24 -9.11
CA VAL A 40 -2.85 -10.06 -7.76
C VAL A 40 -3.13 -8.64 -7.28
N ALA A 41 -3.58 -8.52 -6.03
CA ALA A 41 -3.68 -7.27 -5.31
C ALA A 41 -2.53 -7.22 -4.28
N ILE A 42 -1.87 -6.07 -4.16
CA ILE A 42 -0.75 -5.88 -3.23
C ILE A 42 -1.12 -4.76 -2.27
N ASN A 43 -1.02 -5.06 -0.96
CA ASN A 43 -1.35 -4.16 0.13
C ASN A 43 -0.09 -3.40 0.55
N TRP A 44 0.28 -2.38 -0.23
CA TRP A 44 1.51 -1.63 0.01
C TRP A 44 1.47 -0.86 1.34
N PRO A 45 2.57 -0.80 2.09
CA PRO A 45 2.74 0.18 3.16
C PRO A 45 2.89 1.59 2.58
N ASP A 46 3.19 2.57 3.43
CA ASP A 46 3.54 3.90 2.97
C ASP A 46 4.81 3.87 2.11
N TRP A 47 4.93 4.81 1.16
CA TRP A 47 6.16 4.98 0.36
C TRP A 47 7.01 6.08 0.95
N GLN A 48 8.31 5.84 1.10
CA GLN A 48 9.22 6.81 1.71
C GLN A 48 9.49 8.01 0.79
N GLU A 49 9.65 7.77 -0.51
CA GLU A 49 10.20 8.80 -1.41
C GLU A 49 9.16 9.50 -2.29
N VAL A 50 7.94 8.95 -2.43
CA VAL A 50 6.98 9.41 -3.46
C VAL A 50 5.51 9.28 -3.05
N GLY A 51 4.65 10.00 -3.79
CA GLY A 51 3.20 9.75 -3.81
C GLY A 51 2.43 10.33 -2.62
N MET A 52 1.32 9.67 -2.28
CA MET A 52 0.37 10.15 -1.27
C MET A 52 0.96 10.17 0.16
N SER A 53 1.89 9.26 0.46
CA SER A 53 2.54 9.17 1.77
C SER A 53 3.46 10.35 2.02
N LEU A 54 4.28 10.76 1.04
CA LEU A 54 5.15 11.94 1.14
C LEU A 54 4.32 13.22 1.38
N LYS A 55 3.28 13.44 0.57
CA LYS A 55 2.40 14.61 0.74
C LYS A 55 1.69 14.62 2.09
N SER A 56 1.27 13.45 2.57
CA SER A 56 0.65 13.33 3.89
C SER A 56 1.69 13.68 4.97
N ALA A 57 2.89 13.11 4.90
CA ALA A 57 3.96 13.38 5.85
C ALA A 57 4.30 14.87 5.92
N GLU A 58 4.31 15.62 4.80
CA GLU A 58 4.55 17.08 4.82
C GLU A 58 3.52 17.82 5.68
N ILE A 59 2.26 17.40 5.60
CA ILE A 59 1.18 17.98 6.38
C ILE A 59 1.36 17.64 7.87
N TRP A 60 1.62 16.37 8.20
CA TRP A 60 1.81 15.91 9.58
C TRP A 60 3.07 16.52 10.23
N ALA A 61 4.19 16.51 9.52
CA ALA A 61 5.45 17.12 9.95
C ALA A 61 5.26 18.59 10.33
N LYS A 62 4.57 19.36 9.47
CA LYS A 62 4.25 20.76 9.75
C LYS A 62 3.30 20.93 10.93
N GLN A 63 2.26 20.09 11.02
CA GLN A 63 1.22 20.22 12.03
C GLN A 63 1.69 19.85 13.43
N PHE A 64 2.60 18.88 13.54
CA PHE A 64 3.12 18.37 14.81
C PHE A 64 4.55 18.82 15.11
N ASN A 65 5.14 19.67 14.25
CA ASN A 65 6.52 20.15 14.33
C ASN A 65 7.52 18.99 14.48
N MET A 66 7.38 18.00 13.61
CA MET A 66 8.20 16.79 13.52
C MET A 66 8.99 16.78 12.21
N ASP A 67 10.07 16.00 12.17
CA ASP A 67 10.81 15.77 10.93
C ASP A 67 10.08 14.76 10.03
N MET A 68 10.10 15.01 8.72
CA MET A 68 9.49 14.15 7.70
C MET A 68 9.95 12.69 7.78
N GLU A 69 11.23 12.49 8.03
CA GLU A 69 11.85 11.17 8.14
C GLU A 69 11.23 10.36 9.28
N SER A 70 10.90 11.00 10.40
CA SER A 70 10.24 10.34 11.54
C SER A 70 8.82 9.85 11.22
N VAL A 71 8.15 10.48 10.25
CA VAL A 71 6.80 10.09 9.81
C VAL A 71 6.85 8.96 8.77
N LEU A 72 7.92 8.88 7.98
CA LEU A 72 8.03 7.97 6.85
C LEU A 72 8.92 6.74 7.11
N HIS A 73 9.66 6.71 8.22
CA HIS A 73 10.65 5.67 8.53
C HIS A 73 10.16 4.23 8.35
N ASP A 74 8.90 3.95 8.68
CA ASP A 74 8.32 2.59 8.59
C ASP A 74 7.75 2.26 7.19
N GLY A 75 7.86 3.18 6.24
CA GLY A 75 7.46 3.00 4.85
C GLY A 75 8.45 2.11 4.08
N VAL A 76 8.03 1.68 2.88
CA VAL A 76 8.89 0.97 1.93
C VAL A 76 9.59 1.96 1.00
N THR A 77 10.84 1.68 0.65
CA THR A 77 11.55 2.42 -0.40
C THR A 77 11.07 2.02 -1.79
N VAL A 78 11.31 2.86 -2.80
CA VAL A 78 11.04 2.54 -4.20
C VAL A 78 11.79 1.26 -4.62
N GLU A 79 13.04 1.10 -4.19
CA GLU A 79 13.86 -0.05 -4.56
C GLU A 79 13.32 -1.36 -3.97
N GLU A 80 12.94 -1.36 -2.69
CA GLU A 80 12.32 -2.52 -2.04
C GLU A 80 10.97 -2.87 -2.67
N GLY A 81 10.14 -1.86 -2.94
CA GLY A 81 8.86 -2.05 -3.62
C GLY A 81 9.03 -2.70 -5.00
N LEU A 82 10.01 -2.24 -5.79
CA LEU A 82 10.33 -2.85 -7.08
C LEU A 82 10.82 -4.29 -6.95
N LYS A 83 11.63 -4.61 -5.92
CA LYS A 83 12.08 -5.98 -5.64
C LYS A 83 10.88 -6.90 -5.33
N VAL A 84 9.98 -6.47 -4.45
CA VAL A 84 8.77 -7.23 -4.10
C VAL A 84 7.87 -7.41 -5.32
N PHE A 85 7.62 -6.35 -6.08
CA PHE A 85 6.79 -6.40 -7.29
C PHE A 85 7.33 -7.40 -8.32
N ARG A 86 8.64 -7.35 -8.61
CA ARG A 86 9.29 -8.31 -9.52
C ARG A 86 9.20 -9.74 -8.99
N SER A 87 9.40 -9.94 -7.69
CA SER A 87 9.25 -11.27 -7.07
C SER A 87 7.84 -11.84 -7.28
N ILE A 88 6.81 -11.02 -7.09
CA ILE A 88 5.41 -11.44 -7.21
C ILE A 88 5.05 -11.81 -8.65
N ILE A 89 5.44 -11.01 -9.64
CA ILE A 89 5.13 -11.28 -11.05
C ILE A 89 5.87 -12.52 -11.55
N ASN A 90 7.12 -12.71 -11.13
CA ASN A 90 7.93 -13.85 -11.57
C ASN A 90 7.48 -15.18 -10.95
N ARG A 91 6.74 -15.16 -9.82
CA ARG A 91 6.18 -16.39 -9.21
C ARG A 91 5.11 -17.09 -10.06
N ASN A 92 4.55 -16.40 -11.06
CA ASN A 92 3.54 -16.98 -11.96
C ASN A 92 4.13 -17.47 -13.30
N GLN A 93 5.46 -17.48 -13.42
CA GLN A 93 6.18 -17.98 -14.61
C GLN A 93 6.85 -19.35 -14.40
N GLN A 94 6.65 -19.98 -13.24
CA GLN A 94 7.04 -21.36 -12.93
C GLN A 94 5.79 -22.25 -12.88
#